data_AF-A0AA43CRY8-F1
#
_entry.id   AF-A0AA43CRY8-F1
#
_cell.length_a   1.000
_cell.length_b   1.000
_cell.length_c   1.000
_cell.angle_alpha   90.00
_cell.angle_beta   90.00
_cell.angle_gamma   90.00
#
_symmetry.space_group_name_H-M   'P 1'
#
loop_
_entity.id
_entity.type
_entity.pdbx_description
1 polymer ?
#
loop_
_entity_poly.entity_id
_entity_poly.type
_entity_poly.pdbx_seq_one_letter_code
_entity_poly.pdbx_strand_id
1 'polypeptide(L)' 'MRQTSFVVDEKTEKALEDLKETFGVSTNAAVIRRALALAKVAAENADSEHTITILDKSKREQKVLLAG' A
#
# COMPACT_ATOMS: atom_id res chain seq x y z
N MET A 1 13.50 -4.52 19.38
CA MET A 1 12.46 -4.15 18.39
C MET A 1 11.52 -3.16 19.06
N ARG A 2 11.17 -2.04 18.40
CA ARG A 2 10.09 -1.16 18.90
C ARG A 2 8.75 -1.73 18.45
N GLN A 3 7.84 -1.93 19.39
CA GLN A 3 6.46 -2.33 19.09
C GLN A 3 5.61 -1.07 19.01
N THR A 4 5.01 -0.83 17.85
CA THR A 4 4.06 0.27 17.65
C THR A 4 2.66 -0.31 17.68
N SER A 5 1.80 0.25 18.52
CA SER A 5 0.38 -0.11 18.60
C SER A 5 -0.43 0.93 17.85
N PHE A 6 -1.42 0.47 17.09
CA PHE A 6 -2.36 1.33 16.37
C PHE A 6 -3.77 0.94 16.80
N VAL A 7 -4.61 1.94 17.04
CA VAL A 7 -6.05 1.75 17.12
C VAL A 7 -6.58 2.00 15.71
N VAL A 8 -7.32 1.04 15.18
CA VAL A 8 -7.90 1.10 13.85
C VAL A 8 -9.42 0.97 13.97
N ASP A 9 -10.14 1.60 13.04
CA ASP A 9 -11.58 1.40 12.95
C ASP A 9 -11.92 0.08 12.24
N GLU A 10 -13.19 -0.32 12.34
CA GLU A 10 -13.68 -1.58 11.74
C GLU A 10 -13.45 -1.64 10.22
N LYS A 11 -13.51 -0.49 9.55
CA LYS A 11 -13.29 -0.41 8.10
C LYS A 11 -11.83 -0.70 7.75
N THR A 12 -10.91 -0.15 8.52
CA THR A 12 -9.47 -0.37 8.37
C THR A 12 -9.11 -1.81 8.74
N GLU A 13 -9.75 -2.37 9.77
CA GLU A 13 -9.58 -3.77 10.13
C GLU A 13 -9.99 -4.70 8.99
N LYS A 14 -11.16 -4.45 8.37
CA LYS A 14 -11.60 -5.20 7.18
C LYS A 14 -10.61 -5.05 6.02
N ALA A 15 -10.12 -3.84 5.75
CA ALA A 15 -9.12 -3.61 4.71
C ALA A 15 -7.82 -4.39 4.97
N LEU A 16 -7.39 -4.51 6.24
CA LEU A 16 -6.23 -5.31 6.61
C LEU A 16 -6.45 -6.80 6.34
N GLU A 17 -7.65 -7.33 6.59
CA GLU A 17 -7.99 -8.72 6.27
C GLU A 17 -8.01 -8.97 4.75
N ASP A 18 -8.62 -8.09 3.95
CA ASP A 18 -8.63 -8.21 2.49
C ASP A 18 -7.19 -8.17 1.91
N LEU A 19 -6.32 -7.34 2.52
CA LEU A 19 -4.91 -7.25 2.14
C LEU A 19 -4.09 -8.45 2.59
N LYS A 20 -4.48 -9.16 3.67
CA LYS A 20 -3.83 -10.42 4.04
C LYS A 20 -3.99 -11.47 2.95
N GLU A 21 -5.21 -11.61 2.43
CA GLU A 21 -5.49 -12.52 1.32
C GLU A 21 -4.70 -12.10 0.07
N THR A 22 -4.79 -10.82 -0.30
CA THR A 22 -4.09 -10.27 -1.48
C THR A 22 -2.58 -10.50 -1.43
N PHE A 23 -1.97 -10.34 -0.26
CA PHE A 23 -0.53 -10.54 -0.07
C PHE A 23 -0.16 -11.99 0.31
N GLY A 24 -1.12 -12.87 0.61
CA GLY A 24 -0.84 -14.22 1.12
C GLY A 24 -0.07 -14.21 2.45
N VAL A 25 -0.48 -13.36 3.40
CA VAL A 25 0.12 -13.26 4.74
C VAL A 25 -0.92 -13.45 5.83
N SER A 26 -0.51 -13.85 7.03
CA SER A 26 -1.43 -14.16 8.12
C SER A 26 -1.56 -13.06 9.19
N THR A 27 -0.73 -12.01 9.15
CA THR A 27 -0.66 -11.00 10.22
C THR A 27 -0.79 -9.58 9.70
N ASN A 28 -1.49 -8.72 10.46
CA ASN A 28 -1.65 -7.29 10.17
C ASN A 28 -0.26 -6.61 10.06
N ALA A 29 0.67 -7.00 10.92
CA ALA A 29 2.04 -6.47 10.88
C ALA A 29 2.76 -6.81 9.56
N ALA A 30 2.53 -7.99 8.98
CA ALA A 30 3.10 -8.34 7.68
C ALA A 30 2.46 -7.54 6.54
N VAL A 31 1.15 -7.31 6.59
CA VAL A 31 0.44 -6.42 5.65
C VAL A 31 1.02 -5.02 5.69
N ILE A 32 1.11 -4.42 6.88
CA ILE A 32 1.62 -3.05 7.07
C ILE A 32 3.06 -2.95 6.55
N ARG A 33 3.94 -3.92 6.85
CA ARG A 33 5.31 -3.93 6.33
C ARG A 33 5.37 -3.94 4.80
N ARG A 34 4.52 -4.75 4.15
CA ARG A 34 4.48 -4.83 2.68
C ARG A 34 3.90 -3.56 2.06
N ALA A 35 2.83 -3.01 2.65
CA ALA A 35 2.24 -1.76 2.21
C ALA A 35 3.26 -0.60 2.30
N LEU A 36 4.01 -0.50 3.41
CA LEU A 36 5.06 0.50 3.57
C LEU A 36 6.22 0.30 2.58
N ALA A 37 6.63 -0.94 2.31
CA ALA A 37 7.65 -1.22 1.31
C ALA A 37 7.19 -0.79 -0.10
N LEU A 38 5.93 -1.09 -0.47
CA LEU A 38 5.34 -0.64 -1.73
C LEU A 38 5.28 0.89 -1.78
N ALA A 39 4.82 1.56 -0.73
CA ALA A 39 4.78 3.01 -0.66
C ALA A 39 6.17 3.66 -0.79
N LYS A 40 7.21 3.05 -0.21
CA LYS A 40 8.60 3.51 -0.35
C LYS A 40 9.08 3.42 -1.80
N VAL A 41 8.94 2.25 -2.42
CA VAL A 41 9.33 2.04 -3.83
C VAL A 41 8.54 2.98 -4.75
N ALA A 42 7.25 3.12 -4.46
CA ALA A 42 6.37 4.06 -5.14
C ALA A 42 6.91 5.49 -5.06
N ALA A 43 7.18 5.99 -3.86
CA ALA A 43 7.72 7.34 -3.66
C ALA A 43 9.07 7.55 -4.35
N GLU A 44 9.95 6.54 -4.38
CA GLU A 44 11.25 6.59 -5.07
C GLU A 44 11.13 6.64 -6.59
N ASN A 45 10.01 6.17 -7.16
CA ASN A 45 9.77 6.11 -8.59
C ASN A 45 8.66 7.09 -9.04
N ALA A 46 8.20 7.95 -8.14
CA ALA A 46 7.21 8.96 -8.47
C ALA A 46 7.84 10.02 -9.38
N ASP A 47 7.04 10.56 -10.31
CA ASP A 47 7.47 11.69 -11.13
C ASP A 47 7.59 12.99 -10.31
N SER A 48 7.99 14.08 -10.97
CA SER A 48 8.13 15.39 -10.33
C SER A 48 6.82 15.94 -9.73
N GLU A 49 5.67 15.33 -10.05
CA GLU A 49 4.36 15.66 -9.50
C GLU A 49 3.92 14.69 -8.38
N HIS A 50 4.82 13.84 -7.89
CA HIS A 50 4.53 12.80 -6.89
C HIS A 50 3.47 11.80 -7.34
N THR A 51 3.48 11.45 -8.64
CA THR A 51 2.53 10.49 -9.19
C THR A 51 3.21 9.27 -9.78
N ILE A 52 2.46 8.16 -9.81
CA ILE A 52 2.85 6.93 -10.49
C ILE A 52 1.79 6.60 -11.52
N THR A 53 2.23 6.28 -12.74
CA THR A 53 1.36 5.75 -13.78
C THR A 53 1.39 4.23 -13.76
N ILE A 54 0.24 3.62 -13.47
CA ILE A 54 0.03 2.18 -13.60
C ILE A 54 -0.51 1.92 -15.01
N LEU A 55 0.22 1.13 -15.79
CA LEU A 55 -0.23 0.64 -17.09
C LEU A 55 -0.89 -0.73 -16.90
N ASP A 56 -2.17 -0.83 -17.24
CA ASP A 56 -2.84 -2.13 -17.29
C ASP A 56 -2.43 -2.94 -18.53
N LYS A 57 -2.81 -4.23 -18.58
CA LYS A 57 -2.51 -5.12 -19.72
C LYS A 57 -3.11 -4.63 -21.05
N SER A 58 -4.11 -3.76 -20.99
CA SER A 58 -4.77 -3.14 -22.14
C SER A 58 -4.15 -1.78 -22.51
N LYS A 59 -2.99 -1.44 -21.93
CA LYS A 59 -2.29 -0.15 -22.09
C LYS A 59 -3.09 1.07 -21.64
N ARG A 60 -4.08 0.89 -20.76
CA ARG A 60 -4.74 2.03 -20.13
C ARG A 60 -3.88 2.53 -18.99
N GLU A 61 -3.70 3.84 -18.96
CA GLU A 61 -2.93 4.52 -17.93
C GLU A 61 -3.85 4.91 -16.78
N GLN A 62 -3.46 4.54 -15.58
CA GLN A 62 -4.08 5.01 -14.35
C GLN A 62 -3.04 5.78 -13.55
N LYS A 63 -3.19 7.10 -13.48
CA LYS A 63 -2.34 7.99 -12.69
C LYS A 63 -2.80 7.90 -11.22
N VAL A 64 -1.90 7.52 -10.34
CA VAL A 64 -2.11 7.47 -8.89
C VAL A 64 -1.27 8.56 -8.26
N LEU A 65 -1.94 9.52 -7.61
CA LEU A 65 -1.29 10.56 -6.81
C LEU A 65 -0.88 9.96 -5.47
N LEU A 66 0.41 10.05 -5.12
CA LEU A 66 0.87 9.75 -3.77
C LEU A 66 0.74 11.04 -2.96
N ALA A 67 -0.03 11.01 -1.87
CA ALA A 67 -0.07 12.15 -0.95
C ALA A 67 1.34 12.38 -0.37
N GLY A 68 1.84 13.61 -0.53
CA GLY A 68 3.09 14.08 0.07
C GLY A 68 2.97 14.31 1.57
#